data_AF-A0A7Y5HBE4-F1
#
_entry.id   AF-A0A7Y5HBE4-F1
#
_cell.length_a   1.000
_cell.length_b   1.000
_cell.length_c   1.000
_cell.angle_alpha   90.00
_cell.angle_beta   90.00
_cell.angle_gamma   90.00
#
_symmetry.space_group_name_H-M   'P 1'
#
loop_
_entity.id
_entity.type
_entity.pdbx_description
1 polymer ?
#
loop_
_entity_poly.entity_id
_entity_poly.type
_entity_poly.pdbx_seq_one_letter_code
_entity_poly.pdbx_strand_id
1 'polypeptide(L)'
;MRILVIDKLASFRKRLRGWLEEGGHARDNMLEASTGSAALETLRQEEFQVDAILCEWEQQTVCALDLLKQLRSVPGFTHIGFVAVGPPTPEAERQARTAGATAYLTQPLDPEVLLQTLVAIEKSALEARKRMASPTTRWRILANDQRDRPAAPPAQGVHQTAEAELRRGARSVYLAPGHELRVPAGGPLYWIENGQLNVVESRQDGSRLEYRIGPGQFLNEAPFGGIPVSSLSAIADGEVWLSCRDAADVDRIRKAHAVLFYGFRNTANDRARKFQKQGEQKPLEKGLAGEIESLPVGDLIGILHGARKTGVLRIQTPERSWYLQFTNGTLCHAECDGEVGEEVFYACLLIPRGHFEFMIGPSVDGPVTIGRETPALLLEGLKRRAERPSGAPSVREQ
;
A
#
# COMPACT_ATOMS: atom_id res chain seq x y z
N MET A 1 4.18 -29.68 1.43
CA MET A 1 3.14 -28.66 1.62
C MET A 1 3.15 -28.15 3.06
N ARG A 2 3.13 -26.84 3.30
CA ARG A 2 2.92 -26.18 4.59
C ARG A 2 1.44 -25.85 4.79
N ILE A 3 0.89 -26.24 5.94
CA ILE A 3 -0.55 -26.21 6.21
C ILE A 3 -0.83 -25.47 7.51
N LEU A 4 -1.69 -24.47 7.48
CA LEU A 4 -2.19 -23.78 8.67
C LEU A 4 -3.60 -24.29 9.03
N VAL A 5 -3.76 -24.81 10.25
CA VAL A 5 -5.04 -25.28 10.78
C VAL A 5 -5.61 -24.26 11.75
N ILE A 6 -6.84 -23.81 11.49
CA ILE A 6 -7.55 -22.79 12.25
C ILE A 6 -8.87 -23.37 12.76
N ASP A 7 -8.96 -23.59 14.06
CA ASP A 7 -10.18 -24.09 14.72
C ASP A 7 -10.12 -23.72 16.19
N LYS A 8 -11.25 -23.38 16.83
CA LYS A 8 -11.25 -22.98 18.24
C LYS A 8 -10.96 -24.16 19.18
N LEU A 9 -11.39 -25.37 18.82
CA LEU A 9 -11.25 -26.59 19.60
C LEU A 9 -9.88 -27.24 19.39
N ALA A 10 -9.05 -27.21 20.44
CA ALA A 10 -7.73 -27.86 20.42
C ALA A 10 -7.79 -29.37 20.11
N SER A 11 -8.88 -30.04 20.53
CA SER A 11 -9.13 -31.45 20.23
C SER A 11 -9.36 -31.70 18.74
N PHE A 12 -10.02 -30.79 18.03
CA PHE A 12 -10.24 -30.91 16.60
C PHE A 12 -8.96 -30.59 15.81
N ARG A 13 -8.21 -29.54 16.21
CA ARG A 13 -6.86 -29.30 15.64
C ARG A 13 -5.93 -30.49 15.80
N LYS A 14 -5.94 -31.16 16.97
CA LYS A 14 -5.15 -32.38 17.21
C LYS A 14 -5.60 -33.54 16.32
N ARG A 15 -6.90 -33.67 16.07
CA ARG A 15 -7.46 -34.71 15.20
C ARG A 15 -7.09 -34.47 13.72
N LEU A 16 -7.29 -33.25 13.23
CA LEU A 16 -6.85 -32.84 11.88
C LEU A 16 -5.36 -33.11 11.69
N ARG A 17 -4.53 -32.81 12.70
CA ARG A 17 -3.10 -33.12 12.68
C ARG A 17 -2.81 -34.61 12.55
N GLY A 18 -3.50 -35.47 13.31
CA GLY A 18 -3.35 -36.91 13.16
C GLY A 18 -3.64 -37.38 11.74
N TRP A 19 -4.75 -36.93 11.15
CA TRP A 19 -5.11 -37.29 9.77
C TRP A 19 -4.10 -36.77 8.73
N LEU A 20 -3.56 -35.58 8.92
CA LEU A 20 -2.54 -35.01 8.03
C LEU A 20 -1.21 -35.75 8.13
N GLU A 21 -0.80 -36.14 9.34
CA GLU A 21 0.40 -36.97 9.57
C GLU A 21 0.26 -38.36 8.95
N GLU A 22 -0.90 -39.02 9.13
CA GLU A 22 -1.23 -40.30 8.47
C GLU A 22 -1.24 -40.19 6.94
N GLY A 23 -1.65 -39.04 6.42
CA GLY A 23 -1.59 -38.70 4.99
C GLY A 23 -0.19 -38.35 4.47
N GLY A 24 0.85 -38.39 5.32
CA GLY A 24 2.25 -38.16 4.94
C GLY A 24 2.71 -36.70 5.01
N HIS A 25 1.94 -35.80 5.60
CA HIS A 25 2.38 -34.42 5.84
C HIS A 25 3.30 -34.35 7.07
N ALA A 26 4.50 -33.78 6.89
CA ALA A 26 5.46 -33.64 7.99
C ALA A 26 4.95 -32.68 9.06
N ARG A 27 5.09 -33.07 10.32
CA ARG A 27 4.62 -32.30 11.48
C ARG A 27 5.20 -30.89 11.57
N ASP A 28 6.46 -30.69 11.17
CA ASP A 28 7.13 -29.38 11.17
C ASP A 28 6.54 -28.41 10.13
N ASN A 29 5.76 -28.92 9.17
CA ASN A 29 5.07 -28.12 8.16
C ASN A 29 3.63 -27.79 8.57
N MET A 30 3.25 -28.07 9.82
CA MET A 30 1.91 -27.85 10.33
C MET A 30 1.89 -26.71 11.33
N LEU A 31 1.14 -25.67 10.99
CA LEU A 31 0.92 -24.48 11.80
C LEU A 31 -0.48 -24.53 12.38
N GLU A 32 -0.67 -23.89 13.54
CA GLU A 32 -1.96 -23.87 14.22
C GLU A 32 -2.32 -22.49 14.73
N ALA A 33 -3.60 -22.17 14.62
CA ALA A 33 -4.19 -21.01 15.25
C ALA A 33 -5.55 -21.36 15.86
N SER A 34 -5.85 -20.76 17.00
CA SER A 34 -7.16 -20.91 17.67
C SER A 34 -8.18 -19.85 17.25
N THR A 35 -7.71 -18.77 16.61
CA THR A 35 -8.51 -17.64 16.13
C THR A 35 -7.91 -17.09 14.85
N GLY A 36 -8.67 -16.31 14.08
CA GLY A 36 -8.16 -15.65 12.88
C GLY A 36 -7.13 -14.55 13.16
N SER A 37 -7.18 -13.87 14.31
CA SER A 37 -6.12 -12.94 14.71
C SER A 37 -4.80 -13.68 14.95
N ALA A 38 -4.85 -14.81 15.67
CA ALA A 38 -3.69 -15.67 15.85
C ALA A 38 -3.21 -16.24 14.50
N ALA A 39 -4.14 -16.59 13.60
CA ALA A 39 -3.80 -17.05 12.25
C ALA A 39 -3.06 -15.98 11.44
N LEU A 40 -3.48 -14.71 11.51
CA LEU A 40 -2.80 -13.59 10.85
C LEU A 40 -1.40 -13.35 11.42
N GLU A 41 -1.23 -13.47 12.74
CA GLU A 41 0.09 -13.37 13.36
C GLU A 41 1.00 -14.51 12.91
N THR A 42 0.51 -15.75 12.91
CA THR A 42 1.26 -16.92 12.41
C THR A 42 1.60 -16.77 10.93
N LEU A 43 0.66 -16.32 10.11
CA LEU A 43 0.91 -16.04 8.69
C LEU A 43 1.99 -14.97 8.52
N ARG A 44 1.98 -13.90 9.32
CA ARG A 44 3.03 -12.86 9.28
C ARG A 44 4.40 -13.37 9.72
N GLN A 45 4.45 -14.17 10.78
CA GLN A 45 5.68 -14.78 11.29
C GLN A 45 6.32 -15.72 10.28
N GLU A 46 5.49 -16.46 9.54
CA GLU A 46 5.92 -17.38 8.49
C GLU A 46 6.04 -16.71 7.12
N GLU A 47 6.07 -15.37 7.08
CA GLU A 47 6.17 -14.56 5.86
C GLU A 47 5.16 -14.97 4.76
N PHE A 48 3.99 -15.44 5.19
CA PHE A 48 2.90 -15.97 4.38
C PHE A 48 3.30 -17.16 3.50
N GLN A 49 4.37 -17.88 3.84
CA GLN A 49 4.78 -19.13 3.19
C GLN A 49 3.94 -20.32 3.66
N VAL A 50 2.65 -20.29 3.32
CA VAL A 50 1.68 -21.35 3.61
C VAL A 50 1.02 -21.76 2.31
N ASP A 51 1.01 -23.06 2.00
CA ASP A 51 0.42 -23.57 0.76
C ASP A 51 -1.09 -23.80 0.89
N ALA A 52 -1.56 -24.18 2.10
CA ALA A 52 -2.97 -24.43 2.38
C ALA A 52 -3.39 -23.97 3.79
N ILE A 53 -4.62 -23.48 3.90
CA ILE A 53 -5.28 -23.12 5.15
C ILE A 53 -6.53 -23.99 5.29
N LEU A 54 -6.63 -24.69 6.43
CA LEU A 54 -7.80 -25.42 6.86
C LEU A 54 -8.49 -24.60 7.95
N CYS A 55 -9.68 -24.09 7.68
CA CYS A 55 -10.36 -23.17 8.59
C CYS A 55 -11.77 -23.65 8.92
N GLU A 56 -12.07 -23.74 10.22
CA GLU A 56 -13.42 -23.93 10.73
C GLU A 56 -14.34 -22.80 10.25
N TRP A 57 -15.42 -23.17 9.55
CA TRP A 57 -16.38 -22.24 8.99
C TRP A 57 -17.57 -22.06 9.94
N GLU A 58 -17.50 -21.02 10.76
CA GLU A 58 -18.58 -20.63 11.67
C GLU A 58 -19.30 -19.37 11.17
N GLN A 59 -20.61 -19.48 10.91
CA GLN A 59 -21.42 -18.37 10.37
C GLN A 59 -21.59 -17.19 11.35
N GLN A 60 -21.51 -17.43 12.66
CA GLN A 60 -21.76 -16.40 13.68
C GLN A 60 -20.50 -15.64 14.10
N THR A 61 -19.32 -16.05 13.64
CA THR A 61 -18.07 -15.36 13.97
C THR A 61 -17.43 -14.80 12.72
N VAL A 62 -17.27 -13.48 12.73
CA VAL A 62 -16.63 -12.60 11.75
C VAL A 62 -15.23 -13.08 11.28
N CYS A 63 -14.64 -14.10 11.91
CA CYS A 63 -13.22 -14.43 11.84
C CYS A 63 -12.77 -15.21 10.58
N ALA A 64 -13.49 -16.26 10.17
CA ALA A 64 -13.09 -17.11 9.03
C ALA A 64 -13.39 -16.45 7.68
N LEU A 65 -14.58 -15.85 7.58
CA LEU A 65 -15.01 -15.10 6.40
C LEU A 65 -14.11 -13.88 6.17
N ASP A 66 -13.79 -13.12 7.21
CA ASP A 66 -12.94 -11.94 7.06
C ASP A 66 -11.49 -12.31 6.77
N LEU A 67 -10.96 -13.35 7.41
CA LEU A 67 -9.63 -13.87 7.07
C LEU A 67 -9.55 -14.28 5.61
N LEU A 68 -10.54 -15.04 5.12
CA LEU A 68 -10.61 -15.45 3.72
C LEU A 68 -10.71 -14.25 2.78
N LYS A 69 -11.59 -13.29 3.07
CA LYS A 69 -11.70 -12.05 2.28
C LYS A 69 -10.41 -11.25 2.28
N GLN A 70 -9.74 -11.12 3.42
CA GLN A 70 -8.45 -10.43 3.53
C GLN A 70 -7.38 -11.13 2.70
N LEU A 71 -7.26 -12.46 2.79
CA LEU A 71 -6.33 -13.25 1.98
C LEU A 71 -6.62 -13.14 0.49
N ARG A 72 -7.89 -13.15 0.08
CA ARG A 72 -8.28 -12.99 -1.33
C ARG A 72 -8.17 -11.56 -1.84
N SER A 73 -8.22 -10.56 -0.95
CA SER A 73 -8.00 -9.15 -1.31
C SER A 73 -6.55 -8.82 -1.63
N VAL A 74 -5.61 -9.70 -1.25
CA VAL A 74 -4.18 -9.56 -1.54
C VAL A 74 -3.82 -10.49 -2.72
N PRO A 75 -3.51 -9.96 -3.93
CA PRO A 75 -3.25 -10.77 -5.11
C PRO A 75 -2.16 -11.84 -4.91
N GLY A 76 -1.17 -11.54 -4.07
CA GLY A 76 -0.08 -12.45 -3.71
C GLY A 76 -0.50 -13.67 -2.88
N PHE A 77 -1.69 -13.71 -2.28
CA PHE A 77 -2.14 -14.82 -1.42
C PHE A 77 -3.32 -15.60 -2.04
N THR A 78 -3.71 -15.26 -3.26
CA THR A 78 -4.78 -15.94 -4.00
C THR A 78 -4.45 -17.40 -4.33
N HIS A 79 -3.16 -17.73 -4.41
CA HIS A 79 -2.66 -19.09 -4.66
C HIS A 79 -2.74 -20.01 -3.43
N ILE A 80 -2.91 -19.45 -2.22
CA ILE A 80 -3.04 -20.25 -0.99
C ILE A 80 -4.39 -20.96 -1.01
N GLY A 81 -4.35 -22.30 -0.99
CA GLY A 81 -5.55 -23.12 -0.95
C GLY A 81 -6.31 -22.88 0.35
N PHE A 82 -7.55 -22.39 0.28
CA PHE A 82 -8.36 -22.16 1.48
C PHE A 82 -9.49 -23.19 1.52
N VAL A 83 -9.41 -24.10 2.48
CA VAL A 83 -10.40 -25.16 2.70
C VAL A 83 -11.24 -24.78 3.90
N ALA A 84 -12.49 -24.43 3.65
CA ALA A 84 -13.46 -24.15 4.68
C ALA A 84 -14.11 -25.46 5.16
N VAL A 85 -14.22 -25.67 6.48
CA VAL A 85 -14.82 -26.86 7.08
C VAL A 85 -16.02 -26.45 7.92
N GLY A 86 -17.24 -26.81 7.52
CA GLY A 86 -18.45 -26.32 8.20
C GLY A 86 -19.68 -27.22 8.08
N PRO A 87 -20.87 -26.75 8.47
CA PRO A 87 -22.09 -27.57 8.49
C PRO A 87 -22.55 -27.97 7.07
N PRO A 88 -23.25 -29.12 6.91
CA PRO A 88 -23.72 -29.62 5.60
C PRO A 88 -24.95 -28.84 5.09
N THR A 89 -24.81 -27.53 4.95
CA THR A 89 -25.88 -26.64 4.46
C THR A 89 -25.47 -25.99 3.14
N PRO A 90 -26.37 -25.95 2.13
CA PRO A 90 -26.07 -25.29 0.85
C PRO A 90 -25.75 -23.80 0.98
N GLU A 91 -26.26 -23.14 2.02
CA GLU A 91 -25.99 -21.73 2.28
C GLU A 91 -24.54 -21.50 2.74
N ALA A 92 -24.07 -22.27 3.72
CA ALA A 92 -22.70 -22.13 4.22
C ALA A 92 -21.67 -22.46 3.13
N GLU A 93 -21.92 -23.50 2.34
CA GLU A 93 -21.08 -23.84 1.19
C GLU A 93 -21.04 -22.70 0.16
N ARG A 94 -22.20 -22.16 -0.22
CA ARG A 94 -22.30 -21.05 -1.18
C ARG A 94 -21.57 -19.82 -0.67
N GLN A 95 -21.71 -19.47 0.61
CA GLN A 95 -21.03 -18.34 1.23
C GLN A 95 -19.51 -18.51 1.18
N ALA A 96 -18.99 -19.68 1.58
CA ALA A 96 -17.56 -19.96 1.54
C ALA A 96 -17.00 -19.89 0.12
N ARG A 97 -17.68 -20.51 -0.86
CA ARG A 97 -17.28 -20.47 -2.27
C ARG A 97 -17.31 -19.04 -2.83
N THR A 98 -18.36 -18.27 -2.52
CA THR A 98 -18.48 -16.87 -2.96
C THR A 98 -17.38 -15.98 -2.37
N ALA A 99 -16.96 -16.27 -1.14
CA ALA A 99 -15.83 -15.59 -0.50
C ALA A 99 -14.46 -15.98 -1.07
N GLY A 100 -14.38 -16.98 -1.95
CA GLY A 100 -13.16 -17.43 -2.61
C GLY A 100 -12.49 -18.63 -1.95
N ALA A 101 -13.21 -19.42 -1.15
CA ALA A 101 -12.69 -20.70 -0.66
C ALA A 101 -12.41 -21.64 -1.83
N THR A 102 -11.26 -22.31 -1.80
CA THR A 102 -10.85 -23.29 -2.80
C THR A 102 -11.71 -24.55 -2.72
N ALA A 103 -12.05 -24.96 -1.51
CA ALA A 103 -12.96 -26.08 -1.25
C ALA A 103 -13.79 -25.82 0.01
N TYR A 104 -14.94 -26.48 0.08
CA TYR A 104 -15.79 -26.54 1.27
C TYR A 104 -15.99 -28.00 1.64
N LEU A 105 -15.65 -28.38 2.87
CA LEU A 105 -15.82 -29.73 3.41
C LEU A 105 -16.85 -29.69 4.52
N THR A 106 -17.77 -30.66 4.51
CA THR A 106 -18.85 -30.71 5.49
C THR A 106 -18.44 -31.49 6.73
N GLN A 107 -18.95 -31.08 7.89
CA GLN A 107 -18.91 -31.86 9.11
C GLN A 107 -20.08 -32.89 9.14
N PRO A 108 -19.87 -34.13 9.63
CA PRO A 108 -18.61 -34.67 10.12
C PRO A 108 -17.58 -34.86 8.99
N LEU A 109 -16.33 -34.48 9.25
CA LEU A 109 -15.27 -34.45 8.23
C LEU A 109 -14.74 -35.86 7.97
N ASP A 110 -14.74 -36.27 6.70
CA ASP A 110 -14.13 -37.51 6.22
C ASP A 110 -12.61 -37.28 5.95
N PRO A 111 -11.71 -38.03 6.62
CA PRO A 111 -10.27 -37.91 6.44
C PRO A 111 -9.81 -38.19 5.01
N GLU A 112 -10.42 -39.14 4.31
CA GLU A 112 -10.03 -39.48 2.93
C GLU A 112 -10.36 -38.31 1.99
N VAL A 113 -11.54 -37.70 2.16
CA VAL A 113 -11.97 -36.53 1.38
C VAL A 113 -11.07 -35.32 1.65
N LEU A 114 -10.69 -35.10 2.91
CA LEU A 114 -9.74 -34.05 3.29
C LEU A 114 -8.40 -34.22 2.56
N LEU A 115 -7.81 -35.43 2.63
CA LEU A 115 -6.53 -35.71 2.01
C LEU A 115 -6.59 -35.60 0.48
N GLN A 116 -7.65 -36.09 -0.16
CA GLN A 116 -7.84 -35.94 -1.61
C GLN A 116 -7.95 -34.47 -2.03
N THR A 117 -8.67 -33.66 -1.26
CA THR A 117 -8.80 -32.22 -1.49
C THR A 117 -7.44 -31.53 -1.42
N LEU A 118 -6.64 -31.87 -0.42
CA LEU A 118 -5.29 -31.34 -0.25
C LEU A 118 -4.33 -31.75 -1.37
N VAL A 119 -4.41 -32.98 -1.86
CA VAL A 119 -3.63 -33.43 -3.04
C VAL A 119 -4.01 -32.62 -4.28
N ALA A 120 -5.30 -32.31 -4.49
CA ALA A 120 -5.74 -31.49 -5.61
C ALA A 120 -5.24 -30.03 -5.50
N ILE A 121 -5.24 -29.47 -4.29
CA ILE A 121 -4.68 -28.15 -3.99
C ILE A 121 -3.17 -28.14 -4.24
N GLU A 122 -2.44 -29.16 -3.76
CA GLU A 122 -1.00 -29.27 -3.95
C GLU A 122 -0.62 -29.36 -5.43
N LYS A 123 -1.35 -30.16 -6.23
CA LYS A 123 -1.15 -30.22 -7.69
C LYS A 123 -1.41 -28.87 -8.36
N SER A 124 -2.49 -28.18 -7.99
CA SER A 124 -2.84 -26.87 -8.54
C SER A 124 -1.79 -25.81 -8.19
N ALA A 125 -1.30 -25.81 -6.94
CA ALA A 125 -0.23 -24.95 -6.48
C ALA A 125 1.10 -25.25 -7.20
N LEU A 126 1.42 -26.54 -7.40
CA LEU A 126 2.61 -26.96 -8.14
C LEU A 126 2.54 -26.59 -9.62
N GLU A 127 1.38 -26.71 -10.26
CA GLU A 127 1.16 -26.27 -11.65
C GLU A 127 1.23 -24.74 -11.79
N ALA A 128 0.66 -23.99 -10.85
CA ALA A 128 0.82 -22.53 -10.80
C ALA A 128 2.30 -22.15 -10.70
N ARG A 129 3.04 -22.77 -9.78
CA ARG A 129 4.50 -22.60 -9.61
C ARG A 129 5.29 -22.98 -10.87
N LYS A 130 4.94 -24.09 -11.54
CA LYS A 130 5.57 -24.52 -12.80
C LYS A 130 5.28 -23.58 -13.97
N ARG A 131 4.05 -23.05 -14.08
CA ARG A 131 3.67 -22.03 -15.07
C ARG A 131 4.45 -20.72 -14.84
N MET A 132 4.69 -20.40 -13.56
CA MET A 132 5.47 -19.23 -13.14
C MET A 132 7.00 -19.44 -13.30
N ALA A 133 7.47 -20.69 -13.43
CA ALA A 133 8.89 -21.06 -13.56
C ALA A 133 9.40 -21.30 -15.00
N SER A 134 8.59 -21.10 -16.06
CA SER A 134 9.05 -21.32 -17.45
C SER A 134 9.91 -20.16 -17.99
N PRO A 135 11.15 -20.41 -18.47
CA PRO A 135 12.05 -19.37 -18.99
C PRO A 135 11.63 -18.71 -20.32
N THR A 136 10.59 -19.23 -20.99
CA THR A 136 10.22 -18.81 -22.36
C THR A 136 9.05 -17.84 -22.46
N THR A 137 8.48 -17.39 -21.34
CA THR A 137 7.47 -16.32 -21.37
C THR A 137 8.13 -14.95 -21.53
N ARG A 138 8.73 -14.75 -22.70
CA ARG A 138 9.02 -13.44 -23.29
C ARG A 138 7.75 -12.62 -23.24
N TRP A 139 7.81 -11.47 -22.56
CA TRP A 139 6.86 -10.36 -22.67
C TRP A 139 5.39 -10.76 -22.84
N ARG A 140 4.68 -10.95 -21.73
CA ARG A 140 3.27 -10.56 -21.68
C ARG A 140 3.19 -9.33 -20.80
N ILE A 141 3.32 -8.16 -21.43
CA ILE A 141 2.49 -7.04 -20.98
C ILE A 141 1.09 -7.63 -20.99
N LEU A 142 0.46 -7.80 -19.82
CA LEU A 142 -0.96 -8.10 -19.73
C LEU A 142 -1.70 -6.84 -20.19
N ALA A 143 -1.56 -6.53 -21.48
CA ALA A 143 -2.42 -5.62 -22.19
C ALA A 143 -3.73 -6.39 -22.36
N ASN A 144 -4.71 -6.00 -21.56
CA ASN A 144 -6.12 -6.11 -21.89
C ASN A 144 -6.80 -7.48 -21.75
N ASP A 145 -6.61 -8.18 -20.63
CA ASP A 145 -7.66 -9.13 -20.20
C ASP A 145 -8.32 -8.62 -18.92
N GLN A 146 -9.46 -7.96 -19.08
CA GLN A 146 -10.30 -7.49 -17.98
C GLN A 146 -11.00 -8.63 -17.22
N ARG A 147 -10.80 -9.89 -17.60
CA ARG A 147 -11.54 -11.04 -17.06
C ARG A 147 -10.93 -11.66 -15.80
N ASP A 148 -9.64 -11.44 -15.53
CA ASP A 148 -8.93 -12.00 -14.36
C ASP A 148 -8.49 -10.93 -13.35
N ARG A 149 -9.26 -9.84 -13.24
CA ARG A 149 -9.04 -8.81 -12.23
C ARG A 149 -9.71 -9.25 -10.92
N PRO A 150 -8.99 -9.54 -9.82
CA PRO A 150 -9.63 -9.39 -8.52
C PRO A 150 -10.02 -7.91 -8.40
N ALA A 151 -11.27 -7.64 -8.04
CA ALA A 151 -11.68 -6.28 -7.73
C ALA A 151 -10.67 -5.73 -6.71
N ALA A 152 -10.05 -4.60 -7.03
CA ALA A 152 -9.23 -3.90 -6.06
C ALA A 152 -10.08 -3.77 -4.78
N PRO A 153 -9.55 -4.11 -3.60
CA PRO A 153 -10.27 -3.82 -2.37
C PRO A 153 -10.67 -2.34 -2.46
N PRO A 154 -11.94 -1.99 -2.17
CA PRO A 154 -12.32 -0.59 -2.15
C PRO A 154 -11.31 0.10 -1.23
N ALA A 155 -10.65 1.14 -1.74
CA ALA A 155 -9.84 2.00 -0.90
C ALA A 155 -10.72 2.36 0.29
N GLN A 156 -10.40 1.82 1.47
CA GLN A 156 -11.11 2.17 2.68
C GLN A 156 -10.79 3.64 2.91
N GLY A 157 -11.78 4.49 2.64
CA GLY A 157 -11.63 5.93 2.45
C GLY A 157 -11.62 6.30 0.97
N VAL A 158 -12.80 6.39 0.34
CA VAL A 158 -12.94 7.07 -0.95
C VAL A 158 -12.77 8.56 -0.70
N HIS A 159 -11.52 8.99 -0.73
CA HIS A 159 -11.12 10.38 -0.90
C HIS A 159 -10.28 10.43 -2.17
N GLN A 160 -10.48 11.45 -3.03
CA GLN A 160 -9.70 11.61 -4.25
C GLN A 160 -8.31 12.13 -3.90
N THR A 161 -7.45 11.27 -3.35
CA THR A 161 -6.07 11.63 -3.06
C THR A 161 -5.22 11.51 -4.32
N ALA A 162 -4.16 12.33 -4.42
CA ALA A 162 -3.20 12.27 -5.51
C ALA A 162 -2.64 10.84 -5.73
N GLU A 163 -2.49 10.07 -4.65
CA GLU A 163 -2.07 8.67 -4.71
C GLU A 163 -3.16 7.76 -5.30
N ALA A 164 -4.43 7.99 -4.98
CA ALA A 164 -5.53 7.25 -5.58
C ALA A 164 -5.64 7.51 -7.09
N GLU A 165 -5.40 8.75 -7.55
CA GLU A 165 -5.33 9.05 -8.99
C GLU A 165 -4.11 8.39 -9.65
N LEU A 166 -2.94 8.44 -9.00
CA LEU A 166 -1.73 7.76 -9.48
C LEU A 166 -1.96 6.26 -9.68
N ARG A 167 -2.64 5.61 -8.71
CA ARG A 167 -2.95 4.18 -8.75
C ARG A 167 -4.09 3.85 -9.72
N ARG A 168 -4.97 4.80 -10.04
CA ARG A 168 -6.06 4.60 -11.01
C ARG A 168 -5.49 4.37 -12.40
N GLY A 169 -5.80 3.21 -12.99
CA GLY A 169 -5.31 2.83 -14.33
C GLY A 169 -3.91 2.21 -14.35
N ALA A 170 -3.37 1.86 -13.19
CA ALA A 170 -2.10 1.13 -13.11
C ALA A 170 -2.18 -0.23 -13.80
N ARG A 171 -1.06 -0.66 -14.40
CA ARG A 171 -0.87 -1.98 -14.99
C ARG A 171 -0.11 -2.86 -14.00
N SER A 172 -0.52 -4.11 -13.84
CA SER A 172 0.19 -5.06 -12.99
C SER A 172 1.36 -5.70 -13.73
N VAL A 173 2.45 -5.92 -12.99
CA VAL A 173 3.69 -6.55 -13.47
C VAL A 173 4.10 -7.60 -12.44
N TYR A 174 4.36 -8.82 -12.90
CA TYR A 174 4.88 -9.90 -12.07
C TYR A 174 6.34 -10.15 -12.42
N LEU A 175 7.19 -10.34 -11.42
CA LEU A 175 8.57 -10.78 -11.56
C LEU A 175 8.76 -12.09 -10.80
N ALA A 176 9.22 -13.10 -11.52
CA ALA A 176 9.64 -14.37 -10.92
C ALA A 176 10.94 -14.19 -10.12
N PRO A 177 11.24 -15.08 -9.15
CA PRO A 177 12.46 -15.01 -8.37
C PRO A 177 13.71 -14.93 -9.25
N GLY A 178 14.61 -13.99 -8.94
CA GLY A 178 15.85 -13.75 -9.68
C GLY A 178 15.68 -13.02 -11.02
N HIS A 179 14.45 -12.66 -11.42
CA HIS A 179 14.23 -11.92 -12.65
C HIS A 179 14.70 -10.46 -12.49
N GLU A 180 15.47 -9.97 -13.48
CA GLU A 180 15.92 -8.58 -13.54
C GLU A 180 14.92 -7.71 -14.33
N LEU A 181 14.32 -6.73 -13.67
CA LEU A 181 13.62 -5.61 -14.29
C LEU A 181 14.61 -4.50 -14.60
N ARG A 182 14.83 -4.23 -15.90
CA ARG A 182 15.59 -3.04 -16.35
C ARG A 182 14.64 -1.91 -16.67
N VAL A 183 14.84 -0.76 -16.03
CA VAL A 183 13.96 0.40 -16.23
C VAL A 183 14.65 1.41 -17.14
N PRO A 184 14.04 1.78 -18.28
CA PRO A 184 14.62 2.77 -19.17
C PRO A 184 14.64 4.15 -18.51
N ALA A 185 15.60 5.00 -18.89
CA ALA A 185 15.65 6.39 -18.45
C ALA A 185 14.36 7.12 -18.87
N GLY A 186 13.69 7.79 -17.93
CA GLY A 186 12.37 8.40 -18.18
C GLY A 186 11.23 7.39 -18.35
N GLY A 187 11.46 6.13 -17.98
CA GLY A 187 10.47 5.05 -18.03
C GLY A 187 9.32 5.20 -17.02
N PRO A 188 8.41 4.22 -16.98
CA PRO A 188 7.26 4.27 -16.08
C PRO A 188 7.67 4.28 -14.61
N LEU A 189 6.78 4.80 -13.76
CA LEU A 189 6.86 4.66 -12.31
C LEU A 189 6.33 3.27 -11.94
N TYR A 190 7.01 2.60 -11.01
CA TYR A 190 6.52 1.35 -10.41
C TYR A 190 6.31 1.54 -8.91
N TRP A 191 5.46 0.72 -8.32
CA TRP A 191 5.43 0.50 -6.87
C TRP A 191 5.23 -0.97 -6.56
N ILE A 192 5.79 -1.41 -5.44
CA ILE A 192 5.70 -2.81 -5.01
C ILE A 192 4.37 -3.01 -4.30
N GLU A 193 3.57 -3.93 -4.79
CA GLU A 193 2.36 -4.39 -4.10
C GLU A 193 2.72 -5.54 -3.15
N ASN A 194 3.62 -6.43 -3.56
CA ASN A 194 4.12 -7.54 -2.75
C ASN A 194 5.53 -7.99 -3.19
N GLY A 195 6.30 -8.59 -2.28
CA GLY A 195 7.65 -9.08 -2.51
C GLY A 195 8.73 -8.03 -2.29
N GLN A 196 9.98 -8.38 -2.61
CA GLN A 196 11.14 -7.50 -2.45
C GLN A 196 11.98 -7.41 -3.72
N LEU A 197 12.55 -6.24 -3.99
CA LEU A 197 13.48 -6.02 -5.09
C LEU A 197 14.83 -5.56 -4.55
N ASN A 198 15.90 -6.16 -5.06
CA ASN A 198 17.25 -5.65 -4.92
C ASN A 198 17.54 -4.73 -6.10
N VAL A 199 17.63 -3.43 -5.84
CA VAL A 199 17.78 -2.37 -6.84
C VAL A 199 19.24 -1.97 -6.97
N VAL A 200 19.69 -1.80 -8.20
CA VAL A 200 20.96 -1.18 -8.56
C VAL A 200 20.66 0.09 -9.37
N GLU A 201 21.09 1.23 -8.84
CA GLU A 201 20.93 2.55 -9.45
C GLU A 201 22.31 3.15 -9.72
N SER A 202 22.53 3.66 -10.93
CA SER A 202 23.72 4.45 -11.26
C SER A 202 23.34 5.89 -11.58
N ARG A 203 24.12 6.86 -11.12
CA ARG A 203 23.87 8.29 -11.33
C ARG A 203 24.87 8.92 -12.28
N GLN A 204 24.59 10.16 -12.68
CA GLN A 204 25.44 10.92 -13.60
C GLN A 204 26.78 11.32 -13.00
N ASP A 205 26.85 11.46 -11.67
CA ASP A 205 28.09 11.76 -10.94
C ASP A 205 29.00 10.52 -10.73
N GLY A 206 28.62 9.37 -11.32
CA GLY A 206 29.34 8.11 -11.19
C GLY A 206 29.03 7.33 -9.91
N SER A 207 28.18 7.85 -9.02
CA SER A 207 27.75 7.10 -7.84
C SER A 207 26.86 5.91 -8.23
N ARG A 208 27.02 4.81 -7.51
CA ARG A 208 26.24 3.58 -7.65
C ARG A 208 25.66 3.20 -6.30
N LEU A 209 24.34 3.01 -6.26
CA LEU A 209 23.58 2.67 -5.06
C LEU A 209 22.97 1.28 -5.23
N GLU A 210 23.05 0.48 -4.18
CA GLU A 210 22.46 -0.86 -4.13
C GLU A 210 21.59 -0.99 -2.89
N TYR A 211 20.28 -1.07 -3.07
CA TYR A 211 19.33 -1.04 -1.97
C TYR A 211 18.17 -1.99 -2.19
N ARG A 212 17.50 -2.36 -1.10
CA ARG A 212 16.28 -3.17 -1.15
C ARG A 212 15.05 -2.31 -1.02
N ILE A 213 14.04 -2.62 -1.83
CA ILE A 213 12.70 -2.04 -1.73
C ILE A 213 11.63 -3.13 -1.58
N GLY A 214 10.53 -2.81 -0.93
CA GLY A 214 9.41 -3.71 -0.64
C GLY A 214 8.06 -3.00 -0.71
N PRO A 215 6.98 -3.61 -0.19
CA PRO A 215 5.61 -3.16 -0.39
C PRO A 215 5.39 -1.68 -0.05
N GLY A 216 4.63 -0.98 -0.90
CA GLY A 216 4.31 0.45 -0.78
C GLY A 216 5.41 1.40 -1.25
N GLN A 217 6.63 0.92 -1.50
CA GLN A 217 7.72 1.77 -1.99
C GLN A 217 7.65 1.96 -3.50
N PHE A 218 8.09 3.12 -3.99
CA PHE A 218 8.17 3.39 -5.41
C PHE A 218 9.48 2.85 -6.02
N LEU A 219 9.54 2.73 -7.34
CA LEU A 219 10.76 2.49 -8.10
C LEU A 219 10.71 3.35 -9.36
N ASN A 220 11.85 3.94 -9.72
CA ASN A 220 11.97 4.90 -10.82
C ASN A 220 11.15 6.18 -10.62
N GLU A 221 11.15 6.72 -9.41
CA GLU A 221 10.55 8.01 -9.05
C GLU A 221 11.39 9.22 -9.47
N ALA A 222 12.69 8.99 -9.72
CA ALA A 222 13.66 10.03 -10.06
C ALA A 222 13.22 10.99 -11.19
N PRO A 223 12.69 10.52 -12.33
CA PRO A 223 12.24 11.40 -13.42
C PRO A 223 11.12 12.38 -13.02
N PHE A 224 10.42 12.12 -11.92
CA PHE A 224 9.21 12.85 -11.51
C PHE A 224 9.44 13.78 -10.31
N GLY A 225 10.69 13.94 -9.86
CA GLY A 225 11.01 14.89 -8.79
C GLY A 225 12.30 14.59 -8.03
N GLY A 226 12.95 13.46 -8.31
CA GLY A 226 14.19 13.05 -7.69
C GLY A 226 15.45 13.49 -8.45
N ILE A 227 16.56 12.86 -8.06
CA ILE A 227 17.89 13.08 -8.65
C ILE A 227 17.97 12.24 -9.94
N PRO A 228 18.39 12.80 -11.09
CA PRO A 228 18.50 12.05 -12.34
C PRO A 228 19.36 10.79 -12.22
N VAL A 229 18.84 9.68 -12.72
CA VAL A 229 19.46 8.36 -12.73
C VAL A 229 19.90 8.01 -14.16
N SER A 230 21.12 7.51 -14.34
CA SER A 230 21.65 7.10 -15.64
C SER A 230 21.26 5.67 -16.01
N SER A 231 21.21 4.76 -15.04
CA SER A 231 20.66 3.42 -15.21
C SER A 231 20.00 2.92 -13.93
N LEU A 232 18.95 2.10 -14.09
CA LEU A 232 18.23 1.50 -12.98
C LEU A 232 17.83 0.08 -13.35
N SER A 233 18.24 -0.89 -12.53
CA SER A 233 17.73 -2.25 -12.60
C SER A 233 17.34 -2.77 -11.22
N ALA A 234 16.43 -3.74 -11.19
CA ALA A 234 15.92 -4.32 -9.97
C ALA A 234 15.76 -5.83 -10.14
N ILE A 235 16.30 -6.60 -9.22
CA ILE A 235 16.24 -8.07 -9.24
C ILE A 235 15.25 -8.53 -8.18
N ALA A 236 14.29 -9.36 -8.58
CA ALA A 236 13.30 -9.94 -7.69
C ALA A 236 13.94 -10.88 -6.66
N ASP A 237 13.74 -10.57 -5.38
CA ASP A 237 14.07 -11.43 -4.25
C ASP A 237 12.81 -12.21 -3.86
N GLY A 238 12.66 -13.40 -4.42
CA GLY A 238 11.40 -14.15 -4.39
C GLY A 238 10.39 -13.64 -5.42
N GLU A 239 9.12 -13.96 -5.19
CA GLU A 239 8.04 -13.54 -6.09
C GLU A 239 7.65 -12.08 -5.83
N VAL A 240 7.61 -11.27 -6.88
CA VAL A 240 7.31 -9.84 -6.75
C VAL A 240 6.16 -9.44 -7.64
N TRP A 241 5.19 -8.74 -7.04
CA TRP A 241 4.11 -8.09 -7.75
C TRP A 241 4.29 -6.58 -7.67
N LEU A 242 4.34 -5.96 -8.84
CA LEU A 242 4.45 -4.53 -9.01
C LEU A 242 3.19 -4.02 -9.71
N SER A 243 2.90 -2.76 -9.47
CA SER A 243 2.02 -1.97 -10.32
C SER A 243 2.86 -0.90 -11.00
N CYS A 244 2.50 -0.53 -12.23
CA CYS A 244 3.20 0.50 -12.98
C CYS A 244 2.25 1.50 -13.65
N ARG A 245 2.75 2.73 -13.80
CA ARG A 245 2.05 3.82 -14.49
C ARG A 245 3.00 4.49 -15.48
N ASP A 246 2.49 4.75 -16.68
CA ASP A 246 3.30 5.31 -17.76
C ASP A 246 3.80 6.71 -17.42
N ALA A 247 5.02 7.04 -17.85
CA ALA A 247 5.68 8.28 -17.47
C ALA A 247 4.87 9.53 -17.84
N ALA A 248 4.21 9.52 -19.00
CA ALA A 248 3.34 10.61 -19.43
C ALA A 248 2.12 10.80 -18.51
N ASP A 249 1.51 9.69 -18.06
CA ASP A 249 0.41 9.72 -17.10
C ASP A 249 0.88 10.23 -15.74
N VAL A 250 2.03 9.75 -15.25
CA VAL A 250 2.60 10.19 -13.97
C VAL A 250 2.92 11.68 -14.01
N ASP A 251 3.52 12.18 -15.09
CA ASP A 251 3.83 13.61 -15.23
C ASP A 251 2.56 14.47 -15.29
N ARG A 252 1.52 14.02 -16.01
CA ARG A 252 0.21 14.70 -16.03
C ARG A 252 -0.40 14.77 -14.63
N ILE A 253 -0.43 13.65 -13.90
CA ILE A 253 -1.03 13.56 -12.56
C ILE A 253 -0.22 14.41 -11.56
N ARG A 254 1.12 14.36 -11.63
CA ARG A 254 2.00 15.18 -10.79
C ARG A 254 1.80 16.68 -11.02
N LYS A 255 1.55 17.10 -12.25
CA LYS A 255 1.24 18.51 -12.56
C LYS A 255 -0.11 18.95 -11.99
N ALA A 256 -1.07 18.02 -11.87
CA ALA A 256 -2.33 18.28 -11.18
C ALA A 256 -2.18 18.25 -9.65
N HIS A 257 -1.25 17.46 -9.11
CA HIS A 257 -1.04 17.26 -7.68
C HIS A 257 0.43 17.46 -7.28
N ALA A 258 0.78 18.69 -6.89
CA ALA A 258 2.16 19.06 -6.58
C ALA A 258 2.79 18.21 -5.46
N VAL A 259 1.99 17.66 -4.52
CA VAL A 259 2.48 16.78 -3.45
C VAL A 259 3.27 15.59 -3.98
N LEU A 260 2.90 15.01 -5.12
CA LEU A 260 3.58 13.85 -5.69
C LEU A 260 5.04 14.17 -6.04
N PHE A 261 5.32 15.37 -6.55
CA PHE A 261 6.69 15.82 -6.82
C PHE A 261 7.55 15.78 -5.56
N TYR A 262 7.04 16.36 -4.46
CA TYR A 262 7.78 16.43 -3.19
C TYR A 262 7.94 15.04 -2.55
N GLY A 263 6.92 14.18 -2.64
CA GLY A 263 7.01 12.79 -2.19
C GLY A 263 8.07 11.97 -2.95
N PHE A 264 8.12 12.09 -4.27
CA PHE A 264 9.15 11.45 -5.11
C PHE A 264 10.54 12.00 -4.80
N ARG A 265 10.66 13.34 -4.63
CA ARG A 265 11.91 14.00 -4.25
C ARG A 265 12.44 13.50 -2.91
N ASN A 266 11.58 13.40 -1.90
CA ASN A 266 11.97 12.92 -0.56
C ASN A 266 12.44 11.47 -0.63
N THR A 267 11.70 10.62 -1.35
CA THR A 267 12.08 9.22 -1.59
C THR A 267 13.47 9.12 -2.21
N ALA A 268 13.75 9.91 -3.26
CA ALA A 268 15.05 9.91 -3.94
C ALA A 268 16.19 10.44 -3.03
N ASN A 269 15.92 11.45 -2.20
CA ASN A 269 16.89 12.00 -1.25
C ASN A 269 17.20 11.02 -0.11
N ASP A 270 16.19 10.33 0.41
CA ASP A 270 16.37 9.32 1.47
C ASP A 270 17.23 8.15 0.97
N ARG A 271 17.04 7.76 -0.29
CA ARG A 271 17.92 6.79 -0.96
C ARG A 271 19.34 7.31 -1.07
N ALA A 272 19.53 8.53 -1.55
CA ALA A 272 20.86 9.13 -1.64
C ALA A 272 21.62 9.13 -0.29
N ARG A 273 20.91 9.37 0.81
CA ARG A 273 21.48 9.46 2.15
C ARG A 273 21.95 8.13 2.73
N LYS A 274 21.19 7.06 2.54
CA LYS A 274 21.54 5.73 3.08
C LYS A 274 22.91 5.23 2.58
N PHE A 275 23.45 5.83 1.52
CA PHE A 275 24.72 5.45 0.90
C PHE A 275 25.82 6.52 0.98
N GLN A 276 25.55 7.73 1.49
CA GLN A 276 26.60 8.71 1.79
C GLN A 276 27.36 8.28 3.05
N LYS A 277 28.70 8.23 2.98
CA LYS A 277 29.57 8.00 4.15
C LYS A 277 29.27 9.05 5.23
N GLN A 278 29.24 8.63 6.50
CA GLN A 278 28.87 9.43 7.68
C GLN A 278 29.55 10.82 7.79
N GLY A 279 30.62 11.11 7.04
CA GLY A 279 31.35 12.38 7.06
C GLY A 279 31.01 13.41 5.96
N GLU A 280 30.27 13.05 4.90
CA GLU A 280 29.94 13.95 3.77
C GLU A 280 28.45 14.34 3.71
N GLN A 281 27.73 14.14 4.81
CA GLN A 281 26.33 14.55 4.90
C GLN A 281 26.26 16.08 4.98
N LYS A 282 26.09 16.75 3.84
CA LYS A 282 25.54 18.13 3.87
C LYS A 282 24.19 18.07 4.59
N PRO A 283 23.96 18.90 5.62
CA PRO A 283 22.66 18.92 6.27
C PRO A 283 21.62 19.33 5.22
N LEU A 284 20.68 18.43 4.89
CA LEU A 284 19.43 18.89 4.31
C LEU A 284 18.79 19.78 5.37
N GLU A 285 18.21 20.90 4.95
CA GLU A 285 17.19 21.53 5.78
C GLU A 285 16.15 20.44 6.05
N LYS A 286 16.15 19.88 7.27
CA LYS A 286 15.08 18.99 7.68
C LYS A 286 13.81 19.81 7.61
N GLY A 287 12.80 19.26 6.93
CA GLY A 287 11.46 19.78 6.99
C GLY A 287 10.99 19.95 8.44
N LEU A 288 10.01 20.82 8.64
CA LEU A 288 9.37 20.98 9.95
C LEU A 288 8.29 19.91 10.10
N ALA A 289 8.32 19.11 11.17
CA ALA A 289 7.33 18.07 11.44
C ALA A 289 6.94 18.04 12.92
N GLY A 290 5.73 17.59 13.22
CA GLY A 290 5.20 17.54 14.58
C GLY A 290 3.70 17.30 14.64
N GLU A 291 3.10 17.54 15.80
CA GLU A 291 1.66 17.40 16.05
C GLU A 291 0.97 18.77 16.03
N ILE A 292 -0.21 18.85 15.43
CA ILE A 292 -1.02 20.08 15.31
C ILE A 292 -1.43 20.62 16.69
N GLU A 293 -1.56 19.75 17.68
CA GLU A 293 -1.83 20.11 19.07
C GLU A 293 -0.72 20.97 19.68
N SER A 294 0.52 20.74 19.25
CA SER A 294 1.70 21.47 19.74
C SER A 294 1.94 22.77 18.98
N LEU A 295 1.60 22.79 17.69
CA LEU A 295 1.76 23.95 16.82
C LEU A 295 0.55 24.02 15.88
N PRO A 296 -0.48 24.81 16.23
CA PRO A 296 -1.68 24.94 15.43
C PRO A 296 -1.39 25.37 14.00
N VAL A 297 -2.23 24.93 13.06
CA VAL A 297 -2.06 25.15 11.61
C VAL A 297 -1.81 26.62 11.25
N GLY A 298 -2.54 27.55 11.86
CA GLY A 298 -2.38 28.99 11.60
C GLY A 298 -0.99 29.53 11.95
N ASP A 299 -0.45 29.11 13.10
CA ASP A 299 0.89 29.53 13.55
C ASP A 299 1.97 28.93 12.64
N LEU A 300 1.80 27.66 12.25
CA LEU A 300 2.67 26.97 11.32
C LEU A 300 2.74 27.69 9.96
N ILE A 301 1.60 28.09 9.39
CA ILE A 301 1.56 28.88 8.14
C ILE A 301 2.27 30.23 8.33
N GLY A 302 2.05 30.90 9.47
CA GLY A 302 2.72 32.16 9.79
C GLY A 302 4.24 32.02 9.84
N ILE A 303 4.74 30.93 10.45
CA ILE A 303 6.18 30.60 10.49
C ILE A 303 6.72 30.35 9.08
N LEU A 304 6.04 29.53 8.27
CA LEU A 304 6.47 29.21 6.90
C LEU A 304 6.48 30.47 6.01
N HIS A 305 5.49 31.35 6.17
CA HIS A 305 5.41 32.64 5.50
C HIS A 305 6.57 33.56 5.89
N GLY A 306 6.76 33.80 7.19
CA GLY A 306 7.82 34.68 7.70
C GLY A 306 9.23 34.20 7.34
N ALA A 307 9.44 32.88 7.34
CA ALA A 307 10.70 32.26 6.93
C ALA A 307 10.88 32.18 5.40
N ARG A 308 9.90 32.64 4.61
CA ARG A 308 9.88 32.60 3.13
C ARG A 308 10.16 31.21 2.57
N LYS A 309 9.60 30.17 3.19
CA LYS A 309 9.85 28.78 2.78
C LYS A 309 9.14 28.44 1.46
N THR A 310 9.76 27.55 0.70
CA THR A 310 9.21 26.95 -0.53
C THR A 310 9.10 25.44 -0.31
N GLY A 311 7.96 24.86 -0.62
CA GLY A 311 7.68 23.46 -0.35
C GLY A 311 6.20 23.16 -0.22
N VAL A 312 5.87 21.96 0.27
CA VAL A 312 4.50 21.54 0.55
C VAL A 312 4.37 21.14 2.02
N LEU A 313 3.40 21.76 2.70
CA LEU A 313 2.95 21.32 4.01
C LEU A 313 1.89 20.23 3.82
N ARG A 314 2.18 19.04 4.32
CA ARG A 314 1.21 17.94 4.47
C ARG A 314 0.67 17.94 5.89
N ILE A 315 -0.65 17.86 6.02
CA ILE A 315 -1.32 17.64 7.32
C ILE A 315 -2.17 16.37 7.19
N GLN A 316 -2.04 15.46 8.15
CA GLN A 316 -2.72 14.18 8.17
C GLN A 316 -3.55 14.06 9.44
N THR A 317 -4.82 13.74 9.25
CA THR A 317 -5.74 13.31 10.31
C THR A 317 -6.17 11.87 10.04
N PRO A 318 -6.85 11.20 10.99
CA PRO A 318 -7.40 9.87 10.74
C PRO A 318 -8.37 9.81 9.55
N GLU A 319 -9.01 10.94 9.21
CA GLU A 319 -10.09 10.99 8.21
C GLU A 319 -9.64 11.58 6.87
N ARG A 320 -8.77 12.58 6.88
CA ARG A 320 -8.41 13.37 5.69
C ARG A 320 -6.94 13.76 5.67
N SER A 321 -6.45 14.07 4.47
CA SER A 321 -5.12 14.65 4.25
C SER A 321 -5.23 15.98 3.50
N TRP A 322 -4.46 16.98 3.96
CA TRP A 322 -4.37 18.30 3.35
C TRP A 322 -2.98 18.54 2.81
N TYR A 323 -2.91 19.27 1.71
CA TYR A 323 -1.68 19.69 1.05
C TYR A 323 -1.73 21.18 0.78
N LEU A 324 -0.78 21.92 1.37
CA LEU A 324 -0.66 23.37 1.20
C LEU A 324 0.69 23.68 0.56
N GLN A 325 0.68 24.27 -0.64
CA GLN A 325 1.91 24.59 -1.37
C GLN A 325 2.34 26.04 -1.14
N PHE A 326 3.62 26.21 -0.81
CA PHE A 326 4.26 27.49 -0.59
C PHE A 326 5.35 27.76 -1.63
N THR A 327 5.39 28.99 -2.14
CA THR A 327 6.50 29.52 -2.92
C THR A 327 6.97 30.83 -2.30
N ASN A 328 8.21 30.87 -1.83
CA ASN A 328 8.81 32.04 -1.17
C ASN A 328 7.95 32.60 -0.03
N GLY A 329 7.35 31.71 0.78
CA GLY A 329 6.44 32.06 1.87
C GLY A 329 5.00 32.38 1.45
N THR A 330 4.71 32.44 0.15
CA THR A 330 3.34 32.66 -0.35
C THR A 330 2.63 31.34 -0.53
N LEU A 331 1.51 31.16 0.15
CA LEU A 331 0.59 30.04 -0.05
C LEU A 331 -0.12 30.20 -1.41
N CYS A 332 0.20 29.35 -2.38
CA CYS A 332 -0.34 29.43 -3.74
C CYS A 332 -1.42 28.38 -4.04
N HIS A 333 -1.47 27.30 -3.25
CA HIS A 333 -2.39 26.19 -3.46
C HIS A 333 -2.77 25.51 -2.16
N ALA A 334 -4.02 25.09 -2.06
CA ALA A 334 -4.54 24.21 -1.02
C ALA A 334 -5.38 23.12 -1.67
N GLU A 335 -5.20 21.88 -1.22
CA GLU A 335 -5.94 20.70 -1.66
C GLU A 335 -6.29 19.81 -0.46
N CYS A 336 -7.48 19.24 -0.46
CA CYS A 336 -7.90 18.17 0.45
C CYS A 336 -8.87 17.26 -0.30
N ASP A 337 -8.51 15.99 -0.45
CA ASP A 337 -9.38 14.96 -1.04
C ASP A 337 -9.98 15.32 -2.42
N GLY A 338 -9.25 16.10 -3.22
CA GLY A 338 -9.64 16.56 -4.56
C GLY A 338 -10.37 17.92 -4.57
N GLU A 339 -10.78 18.45 -3.42
CA GLU A 339 -11.24 19.83 -3.30
C GLU A 339 -10.03 20.76 -3.23
N VAL A 340 -10.16 21.97 -3.81
CA VAL A 340 -9.06 22.94 -3.87
C VAL A 340 -9.49 24.37 -3.55
N GLY A 341 -8.54 25.19 -3.12
CA GLY A 341 -8.68 26.65 -3.00
C GLY A 341 -8.82 27.17 -1.58
N GLU A 342 -9.26 28.43 -1.46
CA GLU A 342 -9.27 29.16 -0.17
C GLU A 342 -10.18 28.50 0.89
N GLU A 343 -11.32 27.92 0.49
CA GLU A 343 -12.24 27.24 1.42
C GLU A 343 -11.62 25.98 2.05
N VAL A 344 -10.79 25.25 1.28
CA VAL A 344 -10.00 24.13 1.79
C VAL A 344 -8.98 24.61 2.82
N PHE A 345 -8.32 25.74 2.53
CA PHE A 345 -7.41 26.37 3.48
C PHE A 345 -8.13 26.80 4.77
N TYR A 346 -9.31 27.41 4.70
CA TYR A 346 -10.06 27.81 5.88
C TYR A 346 -10.51 26.60 6.72
N ALA A 347 -10.94 25.51 6.06
CA ALA A 347 -11.23 24.25 6.73
C ALA A 347 -9.99 23.68 7.45
N CYS A 348 -8.82 23.80 6.83
CA CYS A 348 -7.55 23.35 7.39
C CYS A 348 -7.18 24.06 8.71
N LEU A 349 -7.52 25.35 8.86
CA LEU A 349 -7.25 26.12 10.09
C LEU A 349 -8.04 25.65 11.32
N LEU A 350 -9.03 24.80 11.11
CA LEU A 350 -9.94 24.31 12.14
C LEU A 350 -9.58 22.90 12.63
N ILE A 351 -8.53 22.29 12.08
CA ILE A 351 -8.06 20.97 12.46
C ILE A 351 -7.57 21.03 13.92
N PRO A 352 -8.17 20.26 14.85
CA PRO A 352 -7.82 20.33 16.26
C PRO A 352 -6.63 19.44 16.63
N ARG A 353 -6.37 18.39 15.83
CA ARG A 353 -5.39 17.33 16.10
C ARG A 353 -4.90 16.71 14.81
N GLY A 354 -3.67 16.19 14.81
CA GLY A 354 -3.12 15.43 13.69
C GLY A 354 -1.63 15.67 13.52
N HIS A 355 -1.04 14.96 12.56
CA HIS A 355 0.38 15.06 12.27
C HIS A 355 0.63 16.00 11.09
N PHE A 356 1.71 16.76 11.13
CA PHE A 356 2.11 17.60 10.00
C PHE A 356 3.58 17.39 9.63
N GLU A 357 3.86 17.61 8.34
CA GLU A 357 5.20 17.54 7.77
C GLU A 357 5.35 18.56 6.65
N PHE A 358 6.34 19.44 6.74
CA PHE A 358 6.69 20.38 5.69
C PHE A 358 7.85 19.86 4.85
N MET A 359 7.57 19.50 3.61
CA MET A 359 8.55 19.00 2.66
C MET A 359 9.19 20.17 1.91
N ILE A 360 10.44 20.50 2.24
CA ILE A 360 11.19 21.60 1.63
C ILE A 360 11.68 21.18 0.23
N GLY A 361 11.50 22.06 -0.76
CA GLY A 361 12.03 21.81 -2.10
C GLY A 361 11.98 23.04 -3.01
N PRO A 362 12.41 22.90 -4.27
CA PRO A 362 12.32 23.98 -5.25
C PRO A 362 10.84 24.32 -5.50
N SER A 363 10.62 25.52 -6.05
CA SER A 363 9.32 25.82 -6.63
C SER A 363 9.10 24.92 -7.83
N VAL A 364 7.87 24.44 -7.99
CA VAL A 364 7.46 23.59 -9.11
C VAL A 364 6.17 24.11 -9.70
N ASP A 365 6.05 23.92 -11.01
CA ASP A 365 4.80 24.17 -11.71
C ASP A 365 3.70 23.27 -11.12
N GLY A 366 2.56 23.87 -10.83
CA GLY A 366 1.41 23.23 -10.20
C GLY A 366 0.19 24.13 -10.26
N PRO A 367 -0.97 23.64 -9.80
CA PRO A 367 -2.19 24.44 -9.76
C PRO A 367 -2.00 25.64 -8.83
N VAL A 368 -2.47 26.81 -9.25
CA VAL A 368 -2.58 28.00 -8.39
C VAL A 368 -4.06 28.18 -8.09
N THR A 369 -4.47 27.84 -6.87
CA THR A 369 -5.89 27.86 -6.47
C THR A 369 -6.19 28.92 -5.42
N ILE A 370 -5.14 29.64 -4.98
CA ILE A 370 -5.23 30.72 -4.01
C ILE A 370 -4.65 31.98 -4.66
N GLY A 371 -5.48 33.01 -4.74
CA GLY A 371 -5.11 34.30 -5.34
C GLY A 371 -4.80 35.40 -4.33
N ARG A 372 -5.20 35.23 -3.05
CA ARG A 372 -4.95 36.22 -1.99
C ARG A 372 -3.59 36.04 -1.34
N GLU A 373 -3.09 37.15 -0.81
CA GLU A 373 -1.89 37.18 0.03
C GLU A 373 -2.08 36.36 1.33
N THR A 374 -1.03 35.63 1.72
CA THR A 374 -1.07 34.70 2.87
C THR A 374 -1.49 35.38 4.19
N PRO A 375 -1.01 36.59 4.54
CA PRO A 375 -1.47 37.28 5.74
C PRO A 375 -2.97 37.60 5.72
N ALA A 376 -3.52 37.98 4.56
CA ALA A 376 -4.94 38.30 4.42
C ALA A 376 -5.81 37.04 4.59
N LEU A 377 -5.36 35.90 4.07
CA LEU A 377 -6.01 34.60 4.27
C LEU A 377 -6.02 34.20 5.74
N LEU A 378 -4.90 34.33 6.45
CA LEU A 378 -4.83 34.00 7.86
C LEU A 378 -5.77 34.86 8.71
N LEU A 379 -5.81 36.18 8.47
CA LEU A 379 -6.71 37.08 9.19
C LEU A 379 -8.18 36.72 8.96
N GLU A 380 -8.58 36.48 7.72
CA GLU A 380 -9.95 36.05 7.39
C GLU A 380 -10.29 34.69 8.04
N GLY A 381 -9.36 33.74 8.00
CA GLY A 381 -9.55 32.43 8.63
C GLY A 381 -9.72 32.49 10.15
N LEU A 382 -8.91 33.32 10.81
CA LEU A 382 -9.01 33.55 12.26
C LEU A 382 -10.33 34.22 12.64
N LYS A 383 -10.79 35.20 11.84
CA LYS A 383 -12.10 35.84 12.00
C LYS A 383 -13.24 34.82 11.91
N ARG A 384 -13.26 34.00 10.87
CA ARG A 384 -14.27 32.93 10.69
C ARG A 384 -14.26 31.93 11.84
N ARG A 385 -13.08 31.62 12.40
CA ARG A 385 -12.97 30.72 13.57
C ARG A 385 -13.59 31.34 14.82
N ALA A 386 -13.42 32.64 15.04
CA ALA A 386 -13.99 33.35 16.19
C ALA A 386 -15.51 33.54 16.09
N GLU A 387 -16.04 33.65 14.87
CA GLU A 387 -17.48 33.81 14.61
C GLU A 387 -18.27 32.49 14.68
N ARG A 388 -17.60 31.33 14.72
CA ARG A 388 -18.27 30.04 14.94
C ARG A 388 -18.71 29.91 16.40
N PRO A 389 -20.02 29.75 16.68
CA PRO A 389 -20.49 29.53 18.04
C PRO A 389 -19.88 28.24 18.59
N SER A 390 -19.41 28.29 19.84
CA SER A 390 -18.90 27.14 20.60
C SER A 390 -20.01 26.10 20.79
N GLY A 391 -20.20 25.22 19.79
CA GLY A 391 -21.20 24.14 19.83
C GLY A 391 -21.80 23.68 18.49
N ALA A 392 -21.37 24.16 17.32
CA ALA A 392 -21.88 23.65 16.05
C ALA A 392 -21.19 22.32 15.63
N PRO A 393 -21.94 21.29 15.17
CA PRO A 393 -21.37 19.99 14.80
C PRO A 393 -20.40 20.11 13.61
N SER A 394 -19.41 19.22 13.59
CA SER A 394 -18.46 19.07 12.48
C SER A 394 -19.20 18.76 11.19
N VAL A 395 -18.69 19.26 10.08
CA VAL A 395 -19.24 19.05 8.74
C VAL A 395 -19.19 17.56 8.38
N ARG A 396 -20.31 16.88 8.64
CA ARG A 396 -20.79 15.67 7.96
C ARG A 396 -22.30 15.83 7.78
N GLU A 397 -22.79 15.21 6.70
CA GLU A 397 -24.18 15.17 6.21
C GLU A 397 -24.61 16.32 5.29
N GLN A 398 -24.06 16.35 4.07
CA GLN A 398 -24.88 16.21 2.84
C GLN A 398 -24.17 15.31 1.84
#